data_AF-A0A653R709-F1
#
_entry.id   AF-A0A653R709-F1
#
_cell.length_a   1.000
_cell.length_b   1.000
_cell.length_c   1.000
_cell.angle_alpha   90.00
_cell.angle_beta   90.00
_cell.angle_gamma   90.00
#
_symmetry.space_group_name_H-M   'P 1'
#
loop_
_entity.id
_entity.type
_entity.pdbx_description
1 polymer ?
#
loop_
_entity_poly.entity_id
_entity_poly.type
_entity_poly.pdbx_seq_one_letter_code
_entity_poly.pdbx_strand_id
1 'polypeptide(L)'
;MEIGGAGLAAQAIELGLVEELRMLRCPIIVGGGTPLLAPVADAVPLQLVEARMFGSEVIYERYRRVRDVSGRHTPTGTFTRSAGACRKRIPCGPVSTSSGDQ
;
A
#
# COMPACT_ATOMS: atom_id res chain seq x y z
N MET A 1 10.22 9.22 -15.20
CA MET A 1 8.84 9.62 -15.51
C MET A 1 7.99 9.20 -14.33
N GLU A 2 7.16 10.10 -13.79
CA GLU A 2 6.28 9.81 -12.67
C GLU A 2 4.84 10.08 -13.09
N ILE A 3 3.89 9.29 -12.58
CA ILE A 3 2.46 9.42 -12.87
C ILE A 3 1.77 9.80 -11.57
N GLY A 4 0.95 10.86 -11.61
CA GLY A 4 0.18 11.34 -10.48
C GLY A 4 -1.31 11.06 -10.64
N GLY A 5 -2.01 10.92 -9.51
CA GLY A 5 -3.46 10.76 -9.46
C GLY A 5 -3.93 9.29 -9.45
N ALA A 6 -4.95 9.01 -8.64
CA ALA A 6 -5.40 7.65 -8.34
C ALA A 6 -5.89 6.87 -9.59
N GLY A 7 -6.60 7.54 -10.50
CA GLY A 7 -7.16 6.91 -11.71
C GLY A 7 -6.09 6.55 -12.74
N LEU A 8 -5.14 7.46 -13.00
CA LEU A 8 -4.03 7.20 -13.92
C LEU A 8 -3.07 6.15 -13.36
N ALA A 9 -2.81 6.21 -12.05
CA ALA A 9 -2.01 5.21 -11.36
C ALA A 9 -2.63 3.81 -11.48
N ALA A 10 -3.95 3.67 -11.28
CA ALA A 10 -4.62 2.37 -11.43
C ALA A 10 -4.49 1.79 -12.84
N GLN A 11 -4.76 2.60 -13.88
CA GLN A 11 -4.59 2.15 -15.27
C GLN A 11 -3.14 1.75 -15.57
N ALA A 12 -2.15 2.52 -15.09
CA ALA A 12 -0.75 2.18 -15.27
C ALA A 12 -0.35 0.88 -14.54
N ILE A 13 -0.93 0.62 -13.37
CA ILE A 13 -0.73 -0.62 -12.62
C ILE A 13 -1.32 -1.82 -13.38
N GLU A 14 -2.53 -1.68 -13.91
CA GLU A 14 -3.23 -2.71 -14.69
C GLU A 14 -2.50 -3.04 -16.00
N LEU A 15 -2.02 -2.02 -16.71
CA LEU A 15 -1.17 -2.18 -17.90
C LEU A 15 0.26 -2.66 -17.56
N GLY A 16 0.58 -2.76 -16.27
CA GLY A 16 1.86 -3.24 -15.80
C GLY A 16 3.04 -2.31 -16.08
N LEU A 17 2.76 -1.03 -16.30
CA LEU A 17 3.74 0.00 -16.64
C LEU A 17 4.46 0.57 -15.41
N VAL A 18 3.94 0.30 -14.21
CA VAL A 18 4.55 0.75 -12.95
C VAL A 18 5.69 -0.17 -12.55
N GLU A 19 6.91 0.35 -12.55
CA GLU A 19 8.10 -0.35 -12.05
C GLU A 19 8.38 -0.06 -10.58
N GLU A 20 8.10 1.17 -10.13
CA GLU A 20 8.34 1.65 -8.77
C GLU A 20 7.10 2.33 -8.20
N LEU A 21 6.84 2.11 -6.92
CA LEU A 21 5.82 2.81 -6.14
C LEU A 21 6.51 3.51 -4.96
N ARG A 22 6.37 4.85 -4.89
CA ARG A 22 6.92 5.68 -3.82
C ARG A 22 5.76 6.21 -2.97
N MET A 23 5.75 5.87 -1.68
CA MET A 23 4.67 6.24 -0.76
C MET A 23 5.19 7.08 0.41
N LEU A 24 4.40 8.09 0.79
CA LEU A 24 4.56 8.84 2.03
C LEU A 24 3.38 8.50 2.93
N ARG A 25 3.65 7.82 4.04
CA ARG A 25 2.64 7.47 5.04
C ARG A 25 2.69 8.49 6.17
N CYS A 26 1.60 9.24 6.30
CA CYS A 26 1.39 10.20 7.38
C CYS A 26 0.54 9.55 8.48
N PRO A 27 0.88 9.69 9.78
CA PRO A 27 0.16 9.08 10.89
C PRO A 27 -1.14 9.86 11.23
N ILE A 28 -1.98 10.12 10.24
CA ILE A 28 -3.26 10.81 10.40
C ILE A 28 -4.39 9.99 9.80
N ILE A 29 -5.57 10.06 10.43
CA ILE A 29 -6.81 9.46 9.92
C ILE A 29 -7.65 10.59 9.32
N VAL A 30 -7.71 10.66 7.99
CA VAL A 30 -8.41 11.73 7.27
C VAL A 30 -9.94 11.56 7.21
N GLY A 31 -10.46 10.38 7.54
CA GLY A 31 -11.92 10.12 7.59
C GLY A 31 -12.63 10.01 6.22
N GLY A 32 -12.04 10.48 5.14
CA GLY A 32 -12.57 10.38 3.77
C GLY A 32 -11.64 11.01 2.73
N GLY A 33 -12.01 10.94 1.46
CA GLY A 33 -11.27 11.52 0.34
C GLY A 33 -10.96 10.53 -0.78
N THR A 34 -10.15 10.96 -1.74
CA THR A 34 -9.70 10.09 -2.84
C THR A 34 -8.67 9.09 -2.30
N PRO A 35 -8.91 7.77 -2.45
CA PRO A 35 -7.92 6.76 -2.08
C PRO A 35 -6.59 6.99 -2.82
N LEU A 36 -5.47 6.74 -2.15
CA LEU A 36 -4.14 6.84 -2.75
C LEU A 36 -4.02 5.97 -4.02
N LEU A 37 -4.57 4.77 -3.96
CA LEU A 37 -4.69 3.84 -5.08
C LEU A 37 -6.17 3.59 -5.34
N ALA A 38 -6.62 3.83 -6.57
CA ALA A 38 -7.93 3.36 -6.98
C ALA A 38 -7.94 1.82 -7.03
N PRO A 39 -9.11 1.18 -6.94
CA PRO A 39 -9.21 -0.28 -7.05
C PRO A 39 -8.55 -0.78 -8.33
N VAL A 40 -7.76 -1.85 -8.21
CA VAL A 40 -7.15 -2.59 -9.32
C VAL A 40 -7.71 -4.00 -9.34
N ALA A 41 -7.79 -4.61 -10.53
CA ALA A 41 -8.38 -5.94 -10.69
C ALA A 41 -7.60 -7.04 -9.94
N ASP A 42 -6.27 -7.01 -10.04
CA ASP A 42 -5.40 -8.08 -9.54
C ASP A 42 -4.44 -7.58 -8.45
N ALA A 43 -4.07 -8.50 -7.55
CA ALA A 43 -3.02 -8.24 -6.58
C ALA A 43 -1.67 -8.13 -7.29
N VAL A 44 -0.97 -7.00 -7.08
CA VAL A 44 0.35 -6.76 -7.68
C VAL A 44 1.44 -6.95 -6.63
N PRO A 45 2.34 -7.92 -6.78
CA PRO A 45 3.40 -8.15 -5.81
C PRO A 45 4.45 -7.04 -5.86
N LEU A 46 4.79 -6.49 -4.68
CA LEU A 46 5.76 -5.43 -4.49
C LEU A 46 6.84 -5.87 -3.49
N GLN A 47 8.07 -5.44 -3.74
CA GLN A 47 9.22 -5.62 -2.84
C GLN A 47 9.61 -4.26 -2.27
N LEU A 48 9.77 -4.17 -0.95
CA LEU A 48 10.29 -2.98 -0.30
C LEU A 48 11.79 -2.84 -0.63
N VAL A 49 12.15 -1.67 -1.16
CA VAL A 49 13.54 -1.32 -1.55
C VAL A 49 14.14 -0.34 -0.55
N GLU A 50 13.34 0.59 -0.03
CA GLU A 50 13.80 1.60 0.93
C GLU A 50 12.65 1.95 1.88
N ALA A 51 12.97 2.08 3.17
CA ALA A 51 12.08 2.68 4.15
C ALA A 51 12.87 3.68 5.00
N ARG A 52 12.34 4.90 5.11
CA ARG A 52 12.95 5.98 5.90
C ARG A 52 11.89 6.69 6.70
N MET A 53 12.13 6.87 7.99
CA MET A 53 11.32 7.75 8.83
C MET A 53 11.92 9.15 8.85
N PHE A 54 11.08 10.16 8.74
CA PHE A 54 11.44 11.55 8.96
C PHE A 54 11.18 11.95 10.42
N GLY A 55 11.81 13.03 10.89
CA GLY A 55 11.58 13.58 12.23
C GLY A 55 10.15 14.08 12.49
N SER A 56 9.32 14.14 11.43
CA SER A 56 7.90 14.47 11.48
C SER A 56 6.98 13.24 11.60
N GLU A 57 7.52 12.07 11.92
CA GLU A 57 6.81 10.78 11.97
C GLU A 57 6.23 10.30 10.62
N VAL A 58 6.51 11.04 9.54
CA VAL A 58 6.20 10.62 8.17
C VAL A 58 7.16 9.52 7.74
N ILE A 59 6.62 8.48 7.13
CA ILE A 59 7.39 7.34 6.64
C ILE A 59 7.42 7.38 5.12
N TYR A 60 8.62 7.48 4.55
CA TYR A 60 8.87 7.26 3.12
C TYR A 60 9.15 5.79 2.86
N GLU A 61 8.48 5.24 1.86
CA GLU A 61 8.69 3.87 1.41
C GLU A 61 8.84 3.84 -0.12
N ARG A 62 9.89 3.19 -0.61
CA ARG A 62 10.06 2.89 -2.04
C ARG A 62 9.91 1.40 -2.26
N TYR A 63 8.98 1.03 -3.11
CA TYR A 63 8.72 -0.34 -3.52
C TYR A 63 9.05 -0.52 -4.99
N ARG A 64 9.50 -1.72 -5.34
CA ARG A 64 9.68 -2.17 -6.72
C ARG A 64 8.68 -3.26 -7.04
N ARG A 65 8.18 -3.28 -8.28
CA ARG A 65 7.33 -4.38 -8.75
C ARG A 65 8.13 -5.67 -8.87
N VAL A 66 7.63 -6.74 -8.26
CA VAL A 66 8.19 -8.08 -8.46
C VAL A 66 7.71 -8.56 -9.81
N ARG A 67 8.63 -8.75 -10.75
CA ARG A 67 8.34 -9.45 -12.01
C ARG A 67 8.56 -10.92 -11.76
N ASP A 68 7.56 -11.73 -12.08
CA ASP A 68 7.80 -13.16 -12.21
C ASP A 68 8.66 -13.35 -13.47
N VAL A 69 9.91 -13.78 -13.30
CA VAL A 69 10.83 -14.05 -14.42
C VAL A 69 10.56 -15.44 -15.01
N SER A 70 9.57 -16.17 -14.51
CA SER A 70 9.19 -17.44 -15.12
C SER A 70 8.23 -17.18 -16.29
N GLY A 71 8.64 -17.57 -17.50
CA GLY A 71 7.81 -17.59 -18.71
C GLY A 71 6.69 -18.62 -18.64
N ARG A 72 5.85 -18.57 -17.60
CA ARG A 72 4.62 -19.32 -17.49
C ARG A 72 3.54 -18.35 -17.05
N HIS A 73 2.55 -18.19 -17.92
CA HIS A 73 1.25 -17.67 -17.57
C HIS A 73 0.71 -18.51 -16.39
N THR A 74 0.81 -17.96 -15.19
CA THR A 74 0.10 -18.50 -14.03
C THR A 74 -1.32 -17.96 -14.13
N PRO A 75 -2.36 -18.79 -14.25
CA PRO A 75 -3.72 -18.28 -14.18
C PRO A 75 -3.90 -17.62 -12.82
N THR A 76 -4.19 -16.32 -12.86
CA THR A 76 -4.64 -15.49 -11.76
C THR A 76 -5.57 -16.29 -10.86
N GLY A 77 -5.13 -16.55 -9.62
CA GLY A 77 -6.00 -17.12 -8.61
C GLY A 77 -7.15 -16.15 -8.38
N THR A 78 -8.35 -16.55 -8.81
CA THR A 78 -9.60 -15.83 -8.55
C THR A 78 -9.74 -15.65 -7.04
N PHE A 79 -9.39 -14.46 -6.54
CA PHE A 79 -9.83 -14.02 -5.22
C PHE A 79 -11.32 -13.74 -5.33
N THR A 80 -12.14 -14.75 -5.06
CA THR A 80 -13.56 -14.54 -4.86
C THR A 80 -13.70 -13.57 -3.69
N ARG A 81 -14.36 -12.44 -3.94
CA ARG A 81 -14.68 -11.45 -2.93
C ARG A 81 -15.72 -12.09 -1.99
N SER A 82 -15.27 -12.84 -1.00
CA SER A 82 -16.16 -13.28 0.07
C SER A 82 -16.59 -12.01 0.81
N ALA A 83 -17.86 -11.64 0.67
CA ALA A 83 -18.51 -10.69 1.55
C ALA A 83 -18.48 -11.30 2.97
N GLY A 84 -17.44 -10.98 3.74
CA GLY A 84 -17.29 -11.47 5.11
C GLY A 84 -15.84 -11.56 5.56
N ALA A 85 -15.54 -10.85 6.65
CA ALA A 85 -14.36 -10.97 7.50
C ALA A 85 -13.07 -10.23 7.09
N CYS A 86 -13.10 -8.89 7.15
CA CYS A 86 -11.95 -8.15 7.67
C CYS A 86 -11.89 -8.36 9.20
N ARG A 87 -11.44 -9.54 9.64
CA ARG A 87 -10.93 -9.76 11.00
C ARG A 87 -9.45 -10.12 10.88
N LYS A 88 -8.62 -9.15 10.56
CA LYS A 88 -7.25 -9.15 11.05
C LYS A 88 -7.09 -7.93 11.94
N ARG A 89 -7.34 -8.17 13.23
CA ARG A 89 -6.88 -7.35 14.34
C ARG A 89 -5.41 -7.03 14.09
N ILE A 90 -5.13 -5.77 13.76
CA ILE A 90 -3.88 -5.18 14.19
C ILE A 90 -3.97 -5.19 15.72
N PRO A 91 -3.08 -5.87 16.45
CA PRO A 91 -3.08 -5.75 17.90
C PRO A 91 -2.67 -4.31 18.21
N CYS A 92 -3.64 -3.48 18.60
CA CYS A 92 -3.36 -2.27 19.35
C CYS A 92 -2.71 -2.74 20.66
N GLY A 93 -1.38 -2.61 20.77
CA GLY A 93 -0.70 -2.69 22.05
C GLY A 93 -1.22 -1.58 22.97
N PRO A 94 -1.20 -1.77 24.30
CA PRO A 94 -1.64 -0.72 25.22
C PRO A 94 -0.75 0.52 25.05
N VAL A 95 -1.36 1.66 24.71
CA VAL A 95 -0.70 2.96 24.81
C VAL A 95 -0.60 3.30 26.30
N SER A 96 0.59 3.21 26.87
CA SER A 96 0.83 3.69 28.23
C SER A 96 0.90 5.21 28.18
N THR A 97 -0.21 5.88 28.52
CA THR A 97 -0.20 7.30 28.86
C THR A 97 0.38 7.43 30.27
N SER A 98 1.66 7.77 30.37
CA SER A 98 2.22 8.28 31.63
C SER A 98 1.75 9.73 31.80
N SER A 99 0.58 9.90 32.42
CA SER A 99 0.21 11.16 33.07
C SER A 99 1.10 11.33 34.30
N GLY A 100 2.26 11.95 34.10
CA GLY A 100 3.06 12.51 35.18
C GLY A 100 2.66 13.96 35.37
N ASP A 101 1.56 14.18 36.09
CA ASP A 101 1.43 15.40 36.89
C ASP A 101 2.42 15.26 38.04
N GLN A 102 3.49 16.06 37.99
CA GLN A 102 4.05 16.85 39.08
C GLN A 102 5.17 17.75 38.55
#